data_AF-A0A3P2AKG8-F1
#
_entry.id   AF-A0A3P2AKG8-F1
#
_cell.length_a   1.000
_cell.length_b   1.000
_cell.length_c   1.000
_cell.angle_alpha   90.00
_cell.angle_beta   90.00
_cell.angle_gamma   90.00
#
_symmetry.space_group_name_H-M   'P 1'
#
loop_
_entity.id
_entity.type
_entity.pdbx_description
1 polymer ?
#
loop_
_entity_poly.entity_id
_entity_poly.type
_entity_poly.pdbx_seq_one_letter_code
_entity_poly.pdbx_strand_id
1 'polypeptide(L)'
;MKKIVILMLSLLLAVNIFSGCSNKKNSANETKNENQISEEKTISKIRSYTNNGLIYSNLNSEMAINETKSIFKDSGIENKSIEKLLQWVNDYNAVMKNCKSFSLVGDFTAIQDKTIYYSDYPTMSREWFRINNRDYFDVLCRIVAFELNKGNITVDKTLSREKFNCWDEDESWLYSDGVAIFGREAVEGDYSKSKPFPLLNWNDEEIKEYFTLFNPIEIKENCTQEDMSRAINKKFEEYGISFEENSHSLIGFWLQSGNQIAMAHSATLFEMESGFLLFEKVNPIEPYVAVKFSNVNEIRTYLYERIKREDEEYGDEITDKYVITKNNKII
;
A
#
# COMPACT_ATOMS: atom_id res chain seq x y z
N MET A 1 -23.19 13.44 23.63
CA MET A 1 -22.61 12.10 23.41
C MET A 1 -21.27 12.33 22.72
N LYS A 2 -20.17 12.12 23.44
CA LYS A 2 -18.81 12.41 22.95
C LYS A 2 -18.42 11.31 21.98
N LYS A 3 -18.06 11.70 20.75
CA LYS A 3 -17.49 10.81 19.74
C LYS A 3 -16.12 10.36 20.25
N ILE A 4 -15.90 9.04 20.34
CA ILE A 4 -14.57 8.48 20.57
C ILE A 4 -13.90 8.48 19.21
N VAL A 5 -13.05 9.47 18.99
CA VAL A 5 -11.94 9.35 18.04
C VAL A 5 -10.97 8.39 18.69
N ILE A 6 -10.68 7.28 18.02
CA ILE A 6 -9.68 6.30 18.48
C ILE A 6 -8.32 6.93 18.23
N LEU A 7 -7.85 7.65 19.24
CA LEU A 7 -6.48 8.12 19.35
C LEU A 7 -5.58 6.90 19.55
N MET A 8 -4.83 6.53 18.52
CA MET A 8 -3.77 5.52 18.56
C MET A 8 -2.62 6.01 19.47
N LEU A 9 -2.80 5.86 20.78
CA LEU A 9 -1.75 6.11 21.77
C LEU A 9 -1.17 4.77 22.27
N SER A 10 -0.01 4.42 21.74
CA SER A 10 0.81 3.30 22.19
C SER A 10 1.35 3.52 23.61
N LEU A 11 1.26 2.51 24.49
CA LEU A 11 2.36 2.01 25.34
C LEU A 11 1.84 0.95 26.33
N LEU A 12 2.41 -0.25 26.32
CA LEU A 12 3.09 -0.87 27.50
C LEU A 12 3.63 -2.27 27.18
N LEU A 13 4.92 -2.46 27.47
CA LEU A 13 5.68 -3.71 27.38
C LEU A 13 5.27 -4.71 28.47
N ALA A 14 5.31 -6.00 28.14
CA ALA A 14 5.72 -7.05 29.08
C ALA A 14 6.50 -8.16 28.37
N VAL A 15 7.75 -8.32 28.79
CA VAL A 15 8.70 -9.38 28.40
C VAL A 15 8.28 -10.70 29.04
N ASN A 16 8.38 -11.82 28.31
CA ASN A 16 8.81 -13.10 28.91
C ASN A 16 9.48 -14.02 27.88
N ILE A 17 10.58 -14.60 28.35
CA ILE A 17 11.51 -15.54 27.71
C ILE A 17 10.96 -16.97 27.85
N PHE A 18 11.22 -17.87 26.89
CA PHE A 18 11.87 -19.18 27.08
C PHE A 18 11.77 -20.09 25.83
N SER A 19 12.95 -20.31 25.24
CA SER A 19 13.60 -21.57 24.83
C SER A 19 12.81 -22.77 24.28
N GLY A 20 13.30 -23.36 23.19
CA GLY A 20 13.10 -24.80 22.92
C GLY A 20 13.49 -25.29 21.54
N CYS A 21 14.75 -25.68 21.35
CA CYS A 21 15.32 -26.27 20.13
C CYS A 21 14.76 -27.67 19.77
N SER A 22 14.95 -28.04 18.49
CA SER A 22 15.76 -29.21 18.03
C SER A 22 15.05 -30.28 17.16
N ASN A 23 15.51 -30.35 15.88
CA ASN A 23 15.97 -31.51 15.07
C ASN A 23 15.12 -32.80 14.97
N LYS A 24 15.16 -33.64 13.92
CA LYS A 24 16.01 -33.82 12.73
C LYS A 24 15.36 -34.87 11.81
N LYS A 25 15.56 -34.70 10.50
CA LYS A 25 16.00 -35.68 9.47
C LYS A 25 15.43 -37.12 9.44
N ASN A 26 15.04 -37.57 8.25
CA ASN A 26 15.83 -38.40 7.30
C ASN A 26 14.95 -38.76 6.08
N SER A 27 15.34 -38.47 4.83
CA SER A 27 16.29 -39.19 3.96
C SER A 27 15.62 -40.26 3.11
N ALA A 28 15.66 -40.11 1.77
CA ALA A 28 16.18 -41.12 0.85
C ALA A 28 16.21 -40.59 -0.60
N ASN A 29 17.35 -40.80 -1.25
CA ASN A 29 17.67 -40.53 -2.64
C ASN A 29 16.98 -41.51 -3.59
N GLU A 30 16.78 -41.12 -4.85
CA GLU A 30 17.00 -42.03 -6.00
C GLU A 30 17.39 -41.27 -7.29
N THR A 31 18.56 -41.66 -7.78
CA THR A 31 19.00 -41.91 -9.18
C THR A 31 18.94 -40.80 -10.25
N LYS A 32 20.13 -40.41 -10.71
CA LYS A 32 20.43 -39.71 -11.97
C LYS A 32 20.50 -40.69 -13.14
N ASN A 33 19.97 -40.29 -14.29
CA ASN A 33 20.51 -40.61 -15.61
C ASN A 33 20.36 -39.38 -16.51
N GLU A 34 21.48 -38.91 -17.07
CA GLU A 34 21.59 -37.77 -17.97
C GLU A 34 21.69 -38.25 -19.43
N ASN A 35 20.95 -37.58 -20.31
CA ASN A 35 21.35 -37.04 -21.62
C ASN A 35 20.39 -37.36 -22.78
N GLN A 36 19.55 -36.37 -23.10
CA GLN A 36 19.38 -35.91 -24.48
C GLN A 36 19.02 -34.42 -24.46
N ILE A 37 19.86 -33.62 -25.12
CA ILE A 37 19.80 -32.16 -25.24
C ILE A 37 19.16 -31.82 -26.58
N SER A 38 18.47 -30.66 -26.63
CA SER A 38 17.84 -29.96 -27.77
C SER A 38 16.50 -30.59 -28.20
N GLU A 39 15.34 -29.92 -28.21
CA GLU A 39 14.97 -28.54 -28.54
C GLU A 39 13.62 -28.16 -27.87
N GLU A 40 13.57 -27.98 -26.55
CA GLU A 40 12.29 -27.70 -25.85
C GLU A 40 12.40 -26.55 -24.83
N LYS A 41 13.16 -25.50 -25.18
CA LYS A 41 13.54 -24.42 -24.26
C LYS A 41 12.67 -23.16 -24.29
N THR A 42 11.48 -23.20 -24.87
CA THR A 42 10.64 -21.98 -24.96
C THR A 42 9.19 -22.15 -24.51
N ILE A 43 8.72 -23.36 -24.14
CA ILE A 43 7.31 -23.56 -23.78
C ILE A 43 7.18 -24.55 -22.60
N SER A 44 7.64 -24.16 -21.40
CA SER A 44 7.19 -24.84 -20.16
C SER A 44 7.52 -24.04 -18.90
N LYS A 45 6.74 -22.99 -18.62
CA LYS A 45 6.47 -22.58 -17.23
C LYS A 45 5.12 -21.91 -17.05
N ILE A 46 4.10 -22.42 -17.74
CA ILE A 46 2.71 -22.17 -17.36
C ILE A 46 2.41 -23.15 -16.23
N ARG A 47 2.68 -22.74 -14.98
CA ARG A 47 2.09 -23.41 -13.81
C ARG A 47 0.71 -22.82 -13.60
N SER A 48 -0.30 -23.68 -13.75
CA SER A 48 -1.64 -23.50 -13.19
C SER A 48 -1.52 -23.06 -11.72
N TYR A 49 -1.92 -21.83 -11.40
CA TYR A 49 -1.90 -21.26 -10.05
C TYR A 49 -3.08 -21.73 -9.19
N THR A 50 -3.37 -23.02 -9.22
CA THR A 50 -4.47 -23.61 -8.43
C THR A 50 -3.92 -24.40 -7.25
N ASN A 51 -3.06 -23.76 -6.43
CA ASN A 51 -2.81 -24.01 -4.99
C ASN A 51 -1.69 -23.14 -4.38
N ASN A 52 -1.28 -22.02 -5.01
CA ASN A 52 0.07 -21.47 -4.87
C ASN A 52 0.04 -20.10 -4.18
N GLY A 53 0.57 -19.98 -2.96
CA GLY A 53 0.59 -18.72 -2.21
C GLY A 53 1.29 -17.53 -2.90
N LEU A 54 1.22 -16.35 -2.27
CA LEU A 54 1.58 -15.06 -2.88
C LEU A 54 3.03 -14.98 -3.33
N ILE A 55 3.26 -14.37 -4.50
CA ILE A 55 4.60 -14.04 -5.00
C ILE A 55 4.81 -12.54 -4.81
N TYR A 56 5.82 -12.14 -4.03
CA TYR A 56 6.09 -10.72 -3.78
C TYR A 56 7.58 -10.39 -3.69
N SER A 57 7.88 -9.10 -3.74
CA SER A 57 9.20 -8.51 -3.52
C SER A 57 9.09 -7.17 -2.80
N ASN A 58 10.11 -6.80 -2.02
CA ASN A 58 10.31 -5.45 -1.49
C ASN A 58 11.28 -4.61 -2.33
N LEU A 59 11.57 -5.06 -3.55
CA LEU A 59 12.48 -4.41 -4.49
C LEU A 59 13.88 -4.22 -3.90
N ASN A 60 14.34 -5.17 -3.07
CA ASN A 60 15.67 -5.15 -2.47
C ASN A 60 16.70 -5.94 -3.31
N SER A 61 16.50 -6.01 -4.63
CA SER A 61 17.43 -6.58 -5.60
C SER A 61 17.33 -5.87 -6.95
N GLU A 62 18.42 -5.85 -7.71
CA GLU A 62 18.43 -5.26 -9.06
C GLU A 62 17.47 -5.96 -10.01
N MET A 63 17.31 -7.29 -9.87
CA MET A 63 16.41 -8.07 -10.72
C MET A 63 14.96 -7.66 -10.50
N ALA A 64 14.50 -7.58 -9.24
CA ALA A 64 13.14 -7.15 -8.93
C ALA A 64 12.90 -5.69 -9.33
N ILE A 65 13.85 -4.79 -9.08
CA ILE A 65 13.76 -3.39 -9.51
C ILE A 65 13.60 -3.29 -11.03
N ASN A 66 14.44 -3.99 -11.80
CA ASN A 66 14.41 -3.94 -13.26
C ASN A 66 13.11 -4.53 -13.82
N GLU A 67 12.63 -5.64 -13.27
CA GLU A 67 11.36 -6.25 -13.68
C GLU A 67 10.19 -5.31 -13.40
N THR A 68 10.07 -4.78 -12.18
CA THR A 68 9.00 -3.84 -11.83
C THR A 68 9.09 -2.55 -12.65
N LYS A 69 10.31 -2.03 -12.90
CA LYS A 69 10.53 -0.86 -13.76
C LYS A 69 10.08 -1.10 -15.20
N SER A 70 10.30 -2.31 -15.74
CA SER A 70 9.79 -2.66 -17.08
C SER A 70 8.27 -2.62 -17.10
N ILE A 71 7.61 -3.29 -16.14
CA ILE A 71 6.15 -3.32 -16.04
C ILE A 71 5.55 -1.90 -15.96
N PHE A 72 6.17 -0.99 -15.21
CA PHE A 72 5.71 0.40 -15.13
C PHE A 72 5.87 1.14 -16.46
N LYS A 73 6.98 0.92 -17.17
CA LYS A 73 7.19 1.54 -18.50
C LYS A 73 6.23 1.00 -19.54
N ASP A 74 6.07 -0.33 -19.57
CA ASP A 74 5.23 -1.03 -20.53
C ASP A 74 3.74 -0.71 -20.32
N SER A 75 3.37 -0.25 -19.12
CA SER A 75 2.01 0.21 -18.80
C SER A 75 1.76 1.70 -19.04
N GLY A 76 2.75 2.43 -19.54
CA GLY A 76 2.61 3.84 -19.92
C GLY A 76 2.81 4.83 -18.77
N ILE A 77 3.31 4.41 -17.60
CA ILE A 77 3.63 5.34 -16.50
C ILE A 77 4.73 6.31 -16.97
N GLU A 78 4.55 7.60 -16.68
CA GLU A 78 5.55 8.61 -17.01
C GLU A 78 6.91 8.29 -16.36
N ASN A 79 8.00 8.31 -17.14
CA ASN A 79 9.35 7.98 -16.64
C ASN A 79 9.74 8.77 -15.38
N LYS A 80 9.34 10.04 -15.29
CA LYS A 80 9.60 10.88 -14.10
C LYS A 80 8.96 10.32 -12.82
N SER A 81 7.75 9.77 -12.92
CA SER A 81 7.04 9.15 -11.79
C SER A 81 7.71 7.82 -11.40
N ILE A 82 8.13 7.03 -12.39
CA ILE A 82 8.88 5.79 -12.16
C ILE A 82 10.19 6.07 -11.42
N GLU A 83 10.98 7.03 -11.91
CA GLU A 83 12.27 7.38 -11.31
C GLU A 83 12.12 7.90 -9.89
N LYS A 84 11.12 8.76 -9.66
CA LYS A 84 10.83 9.29 -8.33
C LYS A 84 10.41 8.19 -7.36
N LEU A 85 9.51 7.30 -7.77
CA LEU A 85 9.08 6.19 -6.93
C LEU A 85 10.24 5.24 -6.59
N LEU A 86 11.08 4.91 -7.57
CA LEU A 86 12.26 4.07 -7.32
C LEU A 86 13.27 4.76 -6.39
N GLN A 87 13.35 6.10 -6.42
CA GLN A 87 14.12 6.86 -5.45
C GLN A 87 13.56 6.69 -4.02
N TRP A 88 12.23 6.73 -3.86
CA TRP A 88 11.59 6.51 -2.56
C TRP A 88 11.81 5.09 -2.03
N VAL A 89 11.66 4.08 -2.90
CA VAL A 89 11.98 2.67 -2.59
C VAL A 89 13.41 2.52 -2.12
N ASN A 90 14.37 3.12 -2.84
CA ASN A 90 15.78 3.05 -2.49
C ASN A 90 16.10 3.76 -1.17
N ASP A 91 15.51 4.94 -0.90
CA ASP A 91 15.69 5.67 0.36
C ASP A 91 15.18 4.86 1.55
N TYR A 92 13.97 4.29 1.44
CA TYR A 92 13.38 3.44 2.47
C TYR A 92 14.22 2.17 2.68
N ASN A 93 14.53 1.44 1.60
CA ASN A 93 15.28 0.19 1.69
C ASN A 93 16.68 0.41 2.26
N ALA A 94 17.34 1.53 1.97
CA ALA A 94 18.65 1.85 2.51
C ALA A 94 18.64 2.00 4.04
N VAL A 95 17.60 2.64 4.60
CA VAL A 95 17.52 2.88 6.06
C VAL A 95 16.89 1.72 6.83
N MET A 96 15.94 1.02 6.23
CA MET A 96 15.25 -0.11 6.87
C MET A 96 15.89 -1.47 6.58
N LYS A 97 17.02 -1.51 5.85
CA LYS A 97 17.72 -2.74 5.46
C LYS A 97 17.98 -3.71 6.62
N ASN A 98 18.29 -3.17 7.78
CA ASN A 98 18.65 -3.93 8.98
C ASN A 98 17.59 -3.82 10.08
N CYS A 99 16.34 -3.47 9.72
CA CYS A 99 15.22 -3.43 10.66
C CYS A 99 15.09 -4.79 11.37
N LYS A 100 14.89 -4.77 12.69
CA LYS A 100 14.80 -6.01 13.48
C LYS A 100 13.45 -6.74 13.31
N SER A 101 12.40 -6.02 12.91
CA SER A 101 11.05 -6.57 12.76
C SER A 101 10.88 -7.41 11.50
N PHE A 102 11.62 -7.12 10.44
CA PHE A 102 11.45 -7.79 9.15
C PHE A 102 12.74 -7.84 8.34
N SER A 103 12.81 -8.75 7.37
CA SER A 103 13.83 -8.75 6.33
C SER A 103 13.24 -8.29 5.01
N LEU A 104 13.90 -7.35 4.33
CA LEU A 104 13.49 -6.93 2.99
C LEU A 104 13.71 -8.05 1.97
N VAL A 105 12.65 -8.46 1.29
CA VAL A 105 12.73 -9.46 0.22
C VAL A 105 13.30 -8.84 -1.06
N GLY A 106 14.38 -9.45 -1.57
CA GLY A 106 15.03 -9.06 -2.81
C GLY A 106 14.23 -9.51 -4.04
N ASP A 107 14.57 -10.68 -4.58
CA ASP A 107 13.86 -11.23 -5.75
C ASP A 107 12.44 -11.67 -5.41
N PHE A 108 11.57 -11.68 -6.43
CA PHE A 108 10.20 -12.19 -6.29
C PHE A 108 10.19 -13.61 -5.71
N THR A 109 9.60 -13.75 -4.52
CA THR A 109 9.60 -14.97 -3.74
C THR A 109 8.18 -15.36 -3.35
N ALA A 110 7.90 -16.66 -3.37
CA ALA A 110 6.60 -17.19 -2.96
C ALA A 110 6.51 -17.37 -1.44
N ILE A 111 5.38 -17.02 -0.85
CA ILE A 111 5.02 -17.30 0.55
C ILE A 111 3.68 -18.01 0.63
N GLN A 112 3.43 -18.72 1.73
CA GLN A 112 2.18 -19.44 1.97
C GLN A 112 1.28 -18.63 2.91
N ASP A 113 0.94 -17.42 2.48
CA ASP A 113 0.03 -16.51 3.17
C ASP A 113 -0.98 -15.92 2.20
N LYS A 114 -2.04 -15.32 2.76
CA LYS A 114 -3.09 -14.63 1.98
C LYS A 114 -2.83 -13.14 1.79
N THR A 115 -1.92 -12.56 2.57
CA THR A 115 -1.54 -11.14 2.46
C THR A 115 -0.09 -10.93 2.90
N ILE A 116 0.53 -9.81 2.49
CA ILE A 116 1.84 -9.40 2.99
C ILE A 116 1.58 -8.55 4.23
N TYR A 117 2.08 -9.01 5.38
CA TYR A 117 1.85 -8.36 6.66
C TYR A 117 3.15 -8.24 7.44
N TYR A 118 3.49 -7.02 7.85
CA TYR A 118 4.64 -6.74 8.70
C TYR A 118 4.12 -6.30 10.07
N SER A 119 4.39 -7.10 11.09
CA SER A 119 4.01 -6.76 12.47
C SER A 119 5.18 -6.11 13.22
N ASP A 120 4.90 -5.60 14.42
CA ASP A 120 5.84 -4.88 15.30
C ASP A 120 6.10 -3.42 14.89
N TYR A 121 5.00 -2.66 14.78
CA TYR A 121 4.99 -1.21 14.59
C TYR A 121 5.94 -0.48 15.56
N PRO A 122 5.99 -0.79 16.88
CA PRO A 122 6.89 -0.09 17.81
C PRO A 122 8.38 -0.22 17.45
N THR A 123 8.83 -1.39 16.99
CA THR A 123 10.22 -1.57 16.56
C THR A 123 10.47 -0.87 15.23
N MET A 124 9.60 -1.03 14.23
CA MET A 124 9.74 -0.33 12.93
C MET A 124 9.81 1.19 13.11
N SER A 125 8.94 1.76 13.97
CA SER A 125 8.92 3.18 14.29
C SER A 125 10.21 3.63 14.99
N ARG A 126 10.71 2.84 15.94
CA ARG A 126 12.00 3.10 16.60
C ARG A 126 13.17 3.08 15.61
N GLU A 127 13.20 2.09 14.71
CA GLU A 127 14.24 1.98 13.68
C GLU A 127 14.21 3.21 12.77
N TRP A 128 13.04 3.64 12.32
CA TRP A 128 12.88 4.81 11.46
C TRP A 128 13.31 6.13 12.15
N PHE A 129 12.67 6.47 13.27
CA PHE A 129 12.84 7.79 13.89
C PHE A 129 14.10 7.89 14.75
N ARG A 130 14.38 6.86 15.58
CA ARG A 130 15.42 6.97 16.62
C ARG A 130 16.77 6.42 16.18
N ILE A 131 16.79 5.32 15.44
CA ILE A 131 18.04 4.67 15.02
C ILE A 131 18.54 5.29 13.71
N ASN A 132 17.66 5.45 12.73
CA ASN A 132 17.99 6.08 11.45
C ASN A 132 17.87 7.62 11.44
N ASN A 133 17.50 8.23 12.57
CA ASN A 133 17.46 9.68 12.76
C ASN A 133 16.64 10.40 11.67
N ARG A 134 15.50 9.83 11.28
CA ARG A 134 14.53 10.48 10.38
C ARG A 134 13.59 11.35 11.21
N ASP A 135 13.38 12.59 10.77
CA ASP A 135 12.45 13.55 11.38
C ASP A 135 11.26 13.84 10.47
N TYR A 136 10.88 12.88 9.64
CA TYR A 136 9.76 12.92 8.71
C TYR A 136 9.12 11.53 8.58
N PHE A 137 7.86 11.46 8.16
CA PHE A 137 7.24 10.19 7.74
C PHE A 137 7.60 9.88 6.29
N ASP A 138 7.83 8.61 5.97
CA ASP A 138 7.73 8.18 4.56
C ASP A 138 6.28 8.33 4.08
N VAL A 139 6.07 8.23 2.78
CA VAL A 139 4.76 8.35 2.16
C VAL A 139 3.85 7.15 2.45
N LEU A 140 2.55 7.40 2.36
CA LEU A 140 1.50 6.40 2.52
C LEU A 140 0.99 5.87 1.16
N CYS A 141 0.11 4.88 1.25
CA CYS A 141 -0.54 4.19 0.13
C CYS A 141 -1.13 5.13 -0.92
N ARG A 142 -1.90 6.13 -0.49
CA ARG A 142 -2.53 7.12 -1.37
C ARG A 142 -1.51 7.93 -2.16
N ILE A 143 -0.42 8.37 -1.51
CA ILE A 143 0.61 9.19 -2.16
C ILE A 143 1.35 8.39 -3.22
N VAL A 144 1.71 7.14 -2.92
CA VAL A 144 2.36 6.23 -3.86
C VAL A 144 1.44 5.90 -5.04
N ALA A 145 0.18 5.58 -4.77
CA ALA A 145 -0.80 5.31 -5.81
C ALA A 145 -1.04 6.55 -6.68
N PHE A 146 -1.11 7.76 -6.10
CA PHE A 146 -1.26 8.98 -6.87
C PHE A 146 -0.04 9.27 -7.75
N GLU A 147 1.18 9.16 -7.25
CA GLU A 147 2.38 9.42 -8.07
C GLU A 147 2.42 8.54 -9.33
N LEU A 148 2.00 7.28 -9.21
CA LEU A 148 1.90 6.35 -10.33
C LEU A 148 0.71 6.64 -11.25
N ASN A 149 -0.46 6.99 -10.72
CA ASN A 149 -1.68 7.12 -11.53
C ASN A 149 -1.98 8.55 -12.00
N LYS A 150 -1.35 9.61 -11.46
CA LYS A 150 -1.74 11.01 -11.72
C LYS A 150 -1.74 11.40 -13.19
N GLY A 151 -0.84 10.82 -14.00
CA GLY A 151 -0.84 11.05 -15.45
C GLY A 151 -2.04 10.46 -16.20
N ASN A 152 -2.76 9.54 -15.56
CA ASN A 152 -3.97 8.87 -16.06
C ASN A 152 -5.25 9.47 -15.47
N ILE A 153 -5.15 10.44 -14.57
CA ILE A 153 -6.30 11.00 -13.84
C ILE A 153 -6.50 12.44 -14.32
N THR A 154 -7.70 12.73 -14.80
CA THR A 154 -8.14 14.12 -15.04
C THR A 154 -8.99 14.58 -13.87
N VAL A 155 -8.80 15.82 -13.44
CA VAL A 155 -9.62 16.49 -12.40
C VAL A 155 -10.01 17.88 -12.90
N ASP A 156 -11.25 18.06 -13.35
CA ASP A 156 -11.69 19.34 -13.94
C ASP A 156 -11.86 20.46 -12.90
N LYS A 157 -12.20 20.09 -11.66
CA LYS A 157 -12.42 21.02 -10.56
C LYS A 157 -11.71 20.49 -9.33
N THR A 158 -10.99 21.36 -8.61
CA THR A 158 -10.29 20.99 -7.39
C THR A 158 -10.91 21.55 -6.12
N LEU A 159 -10.71 20.83 -5.01
CA LEU A 159 -10.96 21.33 -3.66
C LEU A 159 -10.00 22.47 -3.32
N SER A 160 -10.53 23.46 -2.60
CA SER A 160 -9.71 24.50 -2.01
C SER A 160 -8.98 23.98 -0.77
N ARG A 161 -7.81 24.56 -0.48
CA ARG A 161 -6.87 24.05 0.54
C ARG A 161 -7.46 23.97 1.94
N GLU A 162 -8.31 24.93 2.28
CA GLU A 162 -9.03 24.97 3.56
C GLU A 162 -10.03 23.83 3.74
N LYS A 163 -10.40 23.13 2.66
CA LYS A 163 -11.31 21.98 2.68
C LYS A 163 -10.58 20.64 2.73
N PHE A 164 -9.25 20.63 2.67
CA PHE A 164 -8.50 19.38 2.78
C PHE A 164 -8.75 18.78 4.17
N ASN A 165 -9.24 17.55 4.21
CA ASN A 165 -9.45 16.81 5.44
C ASN A 165 -8.12 16.25 5.96
N CYS A 166 -7.15 17.12 6.26
CA CYS A 166 -5.79 16.74 6.70
C CYS A 166 -5.18 17.65 7.79
N TRP A 167 -5.96 18.60 8.33
CA TRP A 167 -5.42 19.64 9.22
C TRP A 167 -5.58 19.32 10.71
N ASP A 168 -6.58 18.51 11.05
CA ASP A 168 -6.94 18.17 12.43
C ASP A 168 -6.57 16.70 12.71
N GLU A 169 -5.73 16.44 13.69
CA GLU A 169 -5.22 15.09 13.95
C GLU A 169 -6.26 14.10 14.45
N ASP A 170 -7.28 14.60 15.15
CA ASP A 170 -8.34 13.79 15.74
C ASP A 170 -9.48 13.57 14.74
N GLU A 171 -9.75 14.57 13.89
CA GLU A 171 -10.93 14.56 13.02
C GLU A 171 -10.60 14.28 11.54
N SER A 172 -9.37 14.50 11.10
CA SER A 172 -9.00 14.41 9.68
C SER A 172 -8.50 13.04 9.27
N TRP A 173 -9.21 12.42 8.34
CA TRP A 173 -8.86 11.12 7.76
C TRP A 173 -7.50 11.12 7.06
N LEU A 174 -7.14 12.23 6.40
CA LEU A 174 -5.89 12.36 5.65
C LEU A 174 -4.81 13.10 6.46
N TYR A 175 -4.92 13.13 7.80
CA TYR A 175 -3.94 13.84 8.62
C TYR A 175 -2.50 13.35 8.35
N SER A 176 -2.29 12.03 8.31
CA SER A 176 -0.96 11.44 8.05
C SER A 176 -0.42 11.80 6.66
N ASP A 177 -1.27 11.84 5.64
CA ASP A 177 -0.89 12.34 4.31
C ASP A 177 -0.55 13.83 4.36
N GLY A 178 -1.32 14.62 5.11
CA GLY A 178 -1.04 16.03 5.39
C GLY A 178 0.33 16.22 6.05
N VAL A 179 0.69 15.40 7.04
CA VAL A 179 2.02 15.47 7.67
C VAL A 179 3.13 15.07 6.69
N ALA A 180 2.91 14.07 5.82
CA ALA A 180 3.89 13.71 4.81
C ALA A 180 4.09 14.84 3.77
N ILE A 181 3.03 15.56 3.39
CA ILE A 181 3.07 16.62 2.36
C ILE A 181 3.55 17.96 2.95
N PHE A 182 3.09 18.33 4.13
CA PHE A 182 3.27 19.68 4.72
C PHE A 182 4.15 19.69 5.97
N GLY A 183 4.46 18.53 6.56
CA GLY A 183 5.04 18.43 7.89
C GLY A 183 4.03 18.74 8.99
N ARG A 184 4.52 18.78 10.23
CA ARG A 184 3.76 19.25 11.40
C ARG A 184 4.72 19.91 12.40
N GLU A 185 4.19 20.84 13.18
CA GLU A 185 4.92 21.38 14.33
C GLU A 185 4.90 20.41 15.51
N ALA A 186 5.82 20.61 16.46
CA ALA A 186 5.84 19.81 17.68
C ALA A 186 4.70 20.20 18.62
N VAL A 187 4.15 19.23 19.34
CA VAL A 187 3.25 19.45 20.47
C VAL A 187 3.93 18.93 21.73
N GLU A 188 4.13 19.81 22.70
CA GLU A 188 4.83 19.48 23.93
C GLU A 188 4.11 18.36 24.69
N GLY A 189 4.84 17.29 25.01
CA GLY A 189 4.30 16.13 25.73
C GLY A 189 3.58 15.10 24.85
N ASP A 190 3.45 15.35 23.55
CA ASP A 190 2.78 14.43 22.62
C ASP A 190 3.75 13.94 21.53
N TYR A 191 3.97 14.73 20.48
CA TYR A 191 4.82 14.36 19.36
C TYR A 191 5.84 15.42 18.95
N SER A 192 6.95 14.94 18.39
CA SER A 192 7.98 15.81 17.83
C SER A 192 7.55 16.43 16.50
N LYS A 193 8.21 17.55 16.18
CA LYS A 193 8.15 18.18 14.85
C LYS A 193 8.45 17.14 13.77
N SER A 194 7.68 17.19 12.68
CA SER A 194 7.90 16.37 11.49
C SER A 194 8.11 17.29 10.30
N LYS A 195 9.16 17.06 9.51
CA LYS A 195 9.34 17.74 8.24
C LYS A 195 8.46 17.10 7.16
N PRO A 196 8.11 17.84 6.09
CA PRO A 196 7.60 17.23 4.87
C PRO A 196 8.54 16.11 4.39
N PHE A 197 7.99 15.09 3.74
CA PHE A 197 8.80 14.05 3.12
C PHE A 197 9.72 14.68 2.07
N PRO A 198 11.05 14.63 2.25
CA PRO A 198 11.98 15.45 1.47
C PRO A 198 12.10 15.04 0.00
N LEU A 199 11.62 13.84 -0.37
CA LEU A 199 11.60 13.36 -1.76
C LEU A 199 10.25 13.58 -2.44
N LEU A 200 9.26 14.18 -1.75
CA LEU A 200 8.03 14.66 -2.36
C LEU A 200 8.22 16.09 -2.86
N ASN A 201 7.90 16.33 -4.12
CA ASN A 201 8.08 17.63 -4.77
C ASN A 201 6.89 18.02 -5.64
N TRP A 202 5.68 17.66 -5.20
CA TRP A 202 4.46 18.06 -5.88
C TRP A 202 4.28 19.58 -5.87
N ASN A 203 3.79 20.10 -6.99
CA ASN A 203 3.34 21.48 -7.07
C ASN A 203 1.94 21.65 -6.44
N ASP A 204 1.50 22.89 -6.28
CA ASP A 204 0.21 23.20 -5.64
C ASP A 204 -1.01 22.59 -6.36
N GLU A 205 -0.94 22.41 -7.69
CA GLU A 205 -2.03 21.79 -8.43
C GLU A 205 -2.07 20.28 -8.20
N GLU A 206 -0.93 19.59 -8.27
CA GLU A 206 -0.84 18.15 -7.93
C GLU A 206 -1.34 17.87 -6.51
N ILE A 207 -1.04 18.76 -5.55
CA ILE A 207 -1.54 18.65 -4.18
C ILE A 207 -3.08 18.80 -4.13
N LYS A 208 -3.65 19.75 -4.87
CA LYS A 208 -5.09 19.94 -4.92
C LYS A 208 -5.81 18.77 -5.59
N GLU A 209 -5.28 18.26 -6.69
CA GLU A 209 -5.81 17.07 -7.38
C GLU A 209 -5.80 15.86 -6.43
N TYR A 210 -4.67 15.64 -5.75
CA TYR A 210 -4.53 14.60 -4.73
C TYR A 210 -5.62 14.71 -3.66
N PHE A 211 -5.75 15.87 -3.01
CA PHE A 211 -6.77 16.02 -1.97
C PHE A 211 -8.18 15.97 -2.53
N THR A 212 -8.41 16.40 -3.77
CA THR A 212 -9.72 16.29 -4.42
C THR A 212 -10.14 14.83 -4.61
N LEU A 213 -9.19 13.97 -5.01
CA LEU A 213 -9.40 12.55 -5.24
C LEU A 213 -9.63 11.76 -3.95
N PHE A 214 -8.83 12.02 -2.90
CA PHE A 214 -8.83 11.19 -1.68
C PHE A 214 -9.64 11.75 -0.52
N ASN A 215 -10.13 13.00 -0.57
CA ASN A 215 -10.92 13.54 0.53
C ASN A 215 -12.14 12.65 0.84
N PRO A 216 -12.46 12.40 2.12
CA PRO A 216 -13.63 11.63 2.49
C PRO A 216 -14.92 12.19 1.87
N ILE A 217 -15.88 11.29 1.67
CA ILE A 217 -17.19 11.58 1.10
C ILE A 217 -18.23 11.41 2.20
N GLU A 218 -18.99 12.46 2.47
CA GLU A 218 -20.10 12.41 3.42
C GLU A 218 -21.23 11.52 2.87
N ILE A 219 -21.68 10.60 3.72
CA ILE A 219 -22.77 9.66 3.43
C ILE A 219 -23.68 9.49 4.67
N LYS A 220 -24.75 8.71 4.52
CA LYS A 220 -25.57 8.29 5.68
C LYS A 220 -24.89 7.14 6.41
N GLU A 221 -25.22 6.96 7.69
CA GLU A 221 -24.79 5.78 8.44
C GLU A 221 -25.41 4.50 7.87
N ASN A 222 -24.70 3.37 7.99
CA ASN A 222 -25.13 2.03 7.58
C ASN A 222 -25.52 1.91 6.09
N CYS A 223 -24.65 2.41 5.21
CA CYS A 223 -24.84 2.32 3.77
C CYS A 223 -24.54 0.91 3.24
N THR A 224 -25.21 0.54 2.14
CA THR A 224 -24.85 -0.66 1.38
C THR A 224 -23.66 -0.39 0.46
N GLN A 225 -23.08 -1.43 -0.14
CA GLN A 225 -22.03 -1.28 -1.14
C GLN A 225 -22.50 -0.44 -2.35
N GLU A 226 -23.77 -0.57 -2.74
CA GLU A 226 -24.37 0.24 -3.81
C GLU A 226 -24.48 1.72 -3.42
N ASP A 227 -24.79 2.02 -2.17
CA ASP A 227 -24.82 3.39 -1.67
C ASP A 227 -23.42 4.02 -1.66
N MET A 228 -22.41 3.28 -1.22
CA MET A 228 -21.00 3.71 -1.29
C MET A 228 -20.58 3.97 -2.74
N SER A 229 -20.88 3.02 -3.64
CA SER A 229 -20.59 3.14 -5.08
C SER A 229 -21.19 4.40 -5.69
N ARG A 230 -22.45 4.69 -5.35
CA ARG A 230 -23.17 5.87 -5.85
C ARG A 230 -22.54 7.15 -5.32
N ALA A 231 -22.13 7.17 -4.05
CA ALA A 231 -21.46 8.32 -3.45
C ALA A 231 -20.10 8.60 -4.10
N ILE A 232 -19.30 7.56 -4.35
CA ILE A 232 -18.00 7.66 -5.05
C ILE A 232 -18.19 8.22 -6.45
N ASN A 233 -19.08 7.61 -7.25
CA ASN A 233 -19.31 8.07 -8.63
C ASN A 233 -19.87 9.50 -8.69
N LYS A 234 -20.77 9.86 -7.77
CA LYS A 234 -21.28 11.24 -7.67
C LYS A 234 -20.18 12.24 -7.34
N LYS A 235 -19.28 11.91 -6.39
CA LYS A 235 -18.13 12.75 -6.05
C LYS A 235 -17.23 12.91 -7.28
N PHE A 236 -16.96 11.83 -8.00
CA PHE A 236 -16.09 11.90 -9.17
C PHE A 236 -16.72 12.74 -10.29
N GLU A 237 -18.02 12.58 -10.55
CA GLU A 237 -18.76 13.42 -11.48
C GLU A 237 -18.74 14.92 -11.08
N GLU A 238 -18.95 15.24 -9.80
CA GLU A 238 -18.96 16.62 -9.30
C GLU A 238 -17.63 17.37 -9.52
N TYR A 239 -16.51 16.65 -9.45
CA TYR A 239 -15.16 17.21 -9.58
C TYR A 239 -14.52 16.93 -10.96
N GLY A 240 -15.27 16.32 -11.88
CA GLY A 240 -14.76 15.91 -13.19
C GLY A 240 -13.59 14.94 -13.09
N ILE A 241 -13.60 14.06 -12.08
CA ILE A 241 -12.59 13.01 -11.93
C ILE A 241 -12.87 11.91 -12.94
N SER A 242 -11.95 11.71 -13.87
CA SER A 242 -12.00 10.62 -14.85
C SER A 242 -10.64 9.97 -15.01
N PHE A 243 -10.65 8.77 -15.59
CA PHE A 243 -9.48 7.91 -15.73
C PHE A 243 -9.36 7.48 -17.19
N GLU A 244 -8.17 7.61 -17.79
CA GLU A 244 -7.97 7.05 -19.12
C GLU A 244 -7.88 5.51 -19.05
N GLU A 245 -8.23 4.86 -20.17
CA GLU A 245 -8.12 3.42 -20.30
C GLU A 245 -6.67 3.04 -20.62
N ASN A 246 -5.95 2.59 -19.60
CA ASN A 246 -4.56 2.17 -19.67
C ASN A 246 -4.37 0.79 -19.00
N SER A 247 -3.23 0.14 -19.21
CA SER A 247 -2.87 -1.14 -18.56
C SER A 247 -2.39 -0.97 -17.10
N HIS A 248 -2.64 0.19 -16.51
CA HIS A 248 -2.54 0.41 -15.07
C HIS A 248 -3.80 1.11 -14.54
N SER A 249 -4.12 0.93 -13.27
CA SER A 249 -5.32 1.49 -12.64
C SER A 249 -5.11 1.77 -11.16
N LEU A 250 -5.81 2.77 -10.65
CA LEU A 250 -5.90 3.05 -9.22
C LEU A 250 -6.78 1.99 -8.57
N ILE A 251 -6.27 1.32 -7.55
CA ILE A 251 -7.08 0.48 -6.66
C ILE A 251 -7.39 1.28 -5.41
N GLY A 252 -8.68 1.37 -5.07
CA GLY A 252 -9.16 2.00 -3.84
C GLY A 252 -9.90 1.00 -2.97
N PHE A 253 -9.44 0.81 -1.74
CA PHE A 253 -10.18 0.10 -0.69
C PHE A 253 -10.90 1.15 0.16
N TRP A 254 -12.22 1.20 0.03
CA TRP A 254 -13.05 2.20 0.70
C TRP A 254 -13.73 1.61 1.92
N LEU A 255 -13.68 2.34 3.04
CA LEU A 255 -14.33 1.98 4.28
C LEU A 255 -15.36 3.02 4.68
N GLN A 256 -16.45 2.57 5.31
CA GLN A 256 -17.37 3.46 6.00
C GLN A 256 -16.95 3.64 7.45
N SER A 257 -16.84 4.89 7.90
CA SER A 257 -16.69 5.26 9.31
C SER A 257 -17.76 6.31 9.66
N GLY A 258 -18.75 5.92 10.46
CA GLY A 258 -19.90 6.77 10.78
C GLY A 258 -20.62 7.28 9.53
N ASN A 259 -20.66 8.60 9.39
CA ASN A 259 -21.33 9.33 8.30
C ASN A 259 -20.40 9.69 7.13
N GLN A 260 -19.28 9.00 6.97
CA GLN A 260 -18.38 9.20 5.84
C GLN A 260 -17.83 7.90 5.30
N ILE A 261 -17.42 7.91 4.03
CA ILE A 261 -16.55 6.91 3.44
C ILE A 261 -15.23 7.55 3.04
N ALA A 262 -14.16 6.77 3.14
CA ALA A 262 -12.84 7.22 2.75
C ALA A 262 -12.05 6.06 2.14
N MET A 263 -11.11 6.41 1.25
CA MET A 263 -10.21 5.45 0.65
C MET A 263 -9.11 5.10 1.66
N ALA A 264 -9.39 4.12 2.51
CA ALA A 264 -8.54 3.70 3.61
C ALA A 264 -7.18 3.17 3.12
N HIS A 265 -7.19 2.43 2.01
CA HIS A 265 -5.99 1.95 1.36
C HIS A 265 -6.03 2.16 -0.16
N SER A 266 -4.87 2.39 -0.76
CA SER A 266 -4.73 2.62 -2.19
C SER A 266 -3.49 1.94 -2.75
N ALA A 267 -3.59 1.45 -3.98
CA ALA A 267 -2.50 0.80 -4.67
C ALA A 267 -2.58 1.05 -6.17
N THR A 268 -1.54 0.69 -6.91
CA THR A 268 -1.59 0.68 -8.38
C THR A 268 -1.61 -0.75 -8.87
N LEU A 269 -2.62 -1.09 -9.67
CA LEU A 269 -2.73 -2.37 -10.35
C LEU A 269 -2.19 -2.24 -11.76
N PHE A 270 -1.29 -3.13 -12.15
CA PHE A 270 -0.76 -3.27 -13.50
C PHE A 270 -1.27 -4.56 -14.12
N GLU A 271 -1.80 -4.46 -15.33
CA GLU A 271 -2.18 -5.60 -16.15
C GLU A 271 -0.96 -6.07 -16.95
N MET A 272 -0.67 -7.36 -16.88
CA MET A 272 0.43 -7.98 -17.61
C MET A 272 -0.14 -8.99 -18.63
N GLU A 273 0.66 -9.46 -19.58
CA GLU A 273 0.24 -10.53 -20.50
C GLU A 273 -0.32 -11.76 -19.76
N SER A 274 0.26 -12.05 -18.60
CA SER A 274 -0.20 -13.12 -17.71
C SER A 274 -0.42 -12.59 -16.30
N GLY A 275 -1.67 -12.26 -15.97
CA GLY A 275 -2.07 -11.87 -14.62
C GLY A 275 -1.81 -10.39 -14.32
N PHE A 276 -1.50 -10.10 -13.07
CA PHE A 276 -1.45 -8.74 -12.54
C PHE A 276 -0.27 -8.53 -11.60
N LEU A 277 0.20 -7.29 -11.51
CA LEU A 277 1.08 -6.81 -10.45
C LEU A 277 0.37 -5.72 -9.66
N LEU A 278 0.23 -5.87 -8.35
CA LEU A 278 -0.17 -4.79 -7.45
C LEU A 278 1.09 -4.18 -6.84
N PHE A 279 1.24 -2.86 -6.94
CA PHE A 279 2.31 -2.13 -6.25
C PHE A 279 1.71 -1.22 -5.18
N GLU A 280 2.22 -1.34 -3.96
CA GLU A 280 1.71 -0.62 -2.80
C GLU A 280 2.80 -0.29 -1.77
N LYS A 281 2.43 0.61 -0.88
CA LYS A 281 3.14 1.01 0.34
C LYS A 281 2.06 1.29 1.34
N VAL A 282 1.97 0.56 2.44
CA VAL A 282 0.71 0.59 3.22
C VAL A 282 0.70 1.67 4.28
N ASN A 283 1.76 1.72 5.09
CA ASN A 283 1.98 2.80 6.03
C ASN A 283 3.43 3.29 5.95
N PRO A 284 3.75 4.45 6.53
CA PRO A 284 5.07 5.07 6.39
C PRO A 284 6.24 4.16 6.80
N ILE A 285 6.05 3.29 7.78
CA ILE A 285 7.15 2.52 8.37
C ILE A 285 7.26 1.09 7.83
N GLU A 286 6.35 0.66 6.97
CA GLU A 286 6.39 -0.64 6.29
C GLU A 286 7.03 -0.59 4.90
N PRO A 287 7.59 -1.70 4.39
CA PRO A 287 8.19 -1.72 3.06
C PRO A 287 7.24 -1.39 1.91
N TYR A 288 7.82 -0.91 0.81
CA TYR A 288 7.19 -0.97 -0.50
C TYR A 288 7.06 -2.43 -0.94
N VAL A 289 5.97 -2.78 -1.60
CA VAL A 289 5.65 -4.15 -1.97
C VAL A 289 5.16 -4.21 -3.41
N ALA A 290 5.73 -5.11 -4.18
CA ALA A 290 5.20 -5.54 -5.47
C ALA A 290 4.70 -6.99 -5.33
N VAL A 291 3.42 -7.24 -5.59
CA VAL A 291 2.77 -8.56 -5.43
C VAL A 291 2.16 -9.00 -6.75
N LYS A 292 2.39 -10.25 -7.16
CA LYS A 292 1.85 -10.82 -8.41
C LYS A 292 0.61 -11.66 -8.14
N PHE A 293 -0.38 -11.52 -9.01
CA PHE A 293 -1.66 -12.22 -8.94
C PHE A 293 -2.02 -12.83 -10.29
N SER A 294 -2.78 -13.92 -10.26
CA SER A 294 -3.28 -14.56 -11.49
C SER A 294 -4.62 -13.98 -11.92
N ASN A 295 -5.41 -13.47 -10.97
CA ASN A 295 -6.76 -12.96 -11.23
C ASN A 295 -7.20 -11.92 -10.18
N VAL A 296 -8.28 -11.21 -10.48
CA VAL A 296 -8.84 -10.14 -9.63
C VAL A 296 -9.36 -10.63 -8.29
N ASN A 297 -9.88 -11.86 -8.18
CA ASN A 297 -10.38 -12.38 -6.91
C ASN A 297 -9.26 -12.59 -5.88
N GLU A 298 -8.05 -12.92 -6.33
CA GLU A 298 -6.88 -13.00 -5.45
C GLU A 298 -6.51 -11.62 -4.89
N ILE A 299 -6.60 -10.56 -5.70
CA ILE A 299 -6.37 -9.17 -5.25
C ILE A 299 -7.42 -8.77 -4.20
N ARG A 300 -8.70 -9.08 -4.42
CA ARG A 300 -9.75 -8.81 -3.44
C ARG A 300 -9.49 -9.50 -2.10
N THR A 301 -9.11 -10.78 -2.17
CA THR A 301 -8.79 -11.59 -0.99
C THR A 301 -7.58 -11.01 -0.26
N TYR A 302 -6.54 -10.64 -1.01
CA TYR A 302 -5.32 -10.04 -0.49
C TYR A 302 -5.57 -8.77 0.31
N LEU A 303 -6.34 -7.83 -0.26
CA LEU A 303 -6.65 -6.55 0.36
C LEU A 303 -7.55 -6.72 1.59
N TYR A 304 -8.57 -7.58 1.50
CA TYR A 304 -9.47 -7.84 2.63
C TYR A 304 -8.73 -8.53 3.80
N GLU A 305 -7.94 -9.56 3.53
CA GLU A 305 -7.18 -10.27 4.57
C GLU A 305 -6.13 -9.37 5.21
N ARG A 306 -5.69 -8.32 4.52
CA ARG A 306 -4.80 -7.30 5.08
C ARG A 306 -5.49 -6.46 6.16
N ILE A 307 -6.59 -5.81 5.78
CA ILE A 307 -7.38 -4.97 6.70
C ILE A 307 -7.88 -5.80 7.88
N LYS A 308 -8.35 -7.01 7.62
CA LYS A 308 -8.76 -7.94 8.66
C LYS A 308 -7.63 -8.22 9.68
N ARG A 309 -6.39 -8.43 9.23
CA ARG A 309 -5.26 -8.66 10.14
C ARG A 309 -4.93 -7.43 10.97
N GLU A 310 -5.06 -6.25 10.39
CA GLU A 310 -4.89 -4.98 11.09
C GLU A 310 -5.96 -4.81 12.19
N ASP A 311 -7.24 -5.01 11.85
CA ASP A 311 -8.35 -5.00 12.80
C ASP A 311 -8.11 -6.02 13.94
N GLU A 312 -7.66 -7.24 13.61
CA GLU A 312 -7.34 -8.30 14.58
C GLU A 312 -6.17 -7.91 15.51
N GLU A 313 -5.12 -7.24 15.01
CA GLU A 313 -3.97 -6.81 15.81
C GLU A 313 -4.35 -5.71 16.82
N TYR A 314 -5.22 -4.79 16.43
CA TYR A 314 -5.69 -3.71 17.30
C TYR A 314 -6.90 -4.07 18.15
N GLY A 315 -7.50 -5.23 17.93
CA GLY A 315 -8.68 -5.70 18.66
C GLY A 315 -9.97 -4.98 18.26
N ASP A 316 -9.99 -4.42 17.05
CA ASP A 316 -11.12 -3.74 16.47
C ASP A 316 -12.14 -4.74 15.90
N GLU A 317 -13.37 -4.27 15.67
CA GLU A 317 -14.38 -5.06 14.98
C GLU A 317 -13.96 -5.23 13.52
N ILE A 318 -13.89 -6.49 13.05
CA ILE A 318 -13.48 -6.80 11.68
C ILE A 318 -14.41 -6.07 10.71
N THR A 319 -13.81 -5.24 9.87
CA THR A 319 -14.54 -4.37 8.96
C THR A 319 -15.32 -5.16 7.91
N ASP A 320 -16.65 -5.00 7.90
CA ASP A 320 -17.56 -5.65 6.96
C ASP A 320 -18.18 -4.69 5.91
N LYS A 321 -18.13 -3.37 6.17
CA LYS A 321 -18.65 -2.31 5.30
C LYS A 321 -17.55 -1.69 4.45
N TYR A 322 -17.25 -2.35 3.34
CA TYR A 322 -16.23 -1.90 2.40
C TYR A 322 -16.66 -2.08 0.93
N VAL A 323 -16.03 -1.30 0.05
CA VAL A 323 -16.02 -1.55 -1.40
C VAL A 323 -14.59 -1.43 -1.93
N ILE A 324 -14.26 -2.27 -2.92
CA ILE A 324 -12.98 -2.20 -3.62
C ILE A 324 -13.27 -1.69 -5.02
N THR A 325 -12.59 -0.63 -5.42
CA THR A 325 -12.71 -0.06 -6.77
C THR A 325 -11.42 -0.23 -7.55
N LYS A 326 -11.57 -0.48 -8.86
CA LYS A 326 -10.56 -0.22 -9.88
C LYS A 326 -10.98 1.05 -10.62
N ASN A 327 -10.18 2.10 -10.50
CA ASN A 327 -10.57 3.48 -10.81
C ASN A 327 -11.89 3.80 -10.07
N ASN A 328 -12.97 4.04 -10.80
CA ASN A 328 -14.31 4.31 -10.24
C ASN A 328 -15.27 3.11 -10.28
N LYS A 329 -14.83 1.94 -10.76
CA LYS A 329 -15.67 0.74 -10.93
C LYS A 329 -15.41 -0.25 -9.80
N ILE A 330 -16.46 -0.77 -9.18
CA ILE A 330 -16.33 -1.85 -8.19
C ILE A 330 -15.79 -3.10 -8.88
N ILE A 331 -14.80 -3.74 -8.25
CA ILE A 331 -14.21 -5.02 -8.67
C ILE A 331 -14.42 -6.09 -7.64
#